data_AF-A0AAD6S3R9-F1
#
_entry.id   AF-A0AAD6S3R9-F1
#
_cell.length_a   1.000
_cell.length_b   1.000
_cell.length_c   1.000
_cell.angle_alpha   90.00
_cell.angle_beta   90.00
_cell.angle_gamma   90.00
#
_symmetry.space_group_name_H-M   'P 1'
#
loop_
_entity.id
_entity.type
_entity.pdbx_description
1 polymer ?
#
loop_
_entity_poly.entity_id
_entity_poly.type
_entity_poly.pdbx_seq_one_letter_code
_entity_poly.pdbx_strand_id
1 'polypeptide(L)'
;MDQTRPRKSKKVKSADRNGVCCVCGWEQINQQERFRTCSGCKEKLGTRRYYCSRTCQKTDWKTHREVCGSQDFWEYPHKPLLASEADFDRPAALRCQLALIDFAPDVLYHIAPATDDPIRFTLKDKMLGVSFRRVRDKAFATCDLEAIAIVAEVLVMAGGPTCEETVYRQLEEEYDVPRADLAELVQELVEGQTLDPLGRSALMCVHQDNMTKHPSDFWKALARPLD
;
A
#
# COMPACT_ATOMS: atom_id res chain seq x y z
N MET A 1 -54.14 -3.95 31.97
CA MET A 1 -52.68 -3.71 31.96
C MET A 1 -52.14 -4.31 30.68
N ASP A 2 -52.00 -3.49 29.65
CA ASP A 2 -51.63 -3.92 28.29
C ASP A 2 -50.11 -3.77 28.12
N GLN A 3 -49.40 -4.88 28.05
CA GLN A 3 -47.94 -4.91 27.90
C GLN A 3 -47.59 -5.02 26.42
N THR A 4 -47.41 -3.87 25.77
CA THR A 4 -46.89 -3.80 24.41
C THR A 4 -45.40 -4.15 24.37
N ARG A 5 -45.07 -5.27 23.72
CA ARG A 5 -43.68 -5.72 23.51
C ARG A 5 -42.88 -4.70 22.67
N PRO A 6 -41.64 -4.37 23.05
CA PRO A 6 -40.80 -3.46 22.27
C PRO A 6 -40.43 -4.07 20.90
N ARG A 7 -40.71 -3.30 19.84
CA ARG A 7 -40.28 -3.63 18.47
C ARG A 7 -38.75 -3.52 18.38
N LYS A 8 -38.09 -4.63 18.02
CA LYS A 8 -36.65 -4.66 17.77
C LYS A 8 -36.30 -3.71 16.62
N SER A 9 -35.48 -2.69 16.90
CA SER A 9 -34.96 -1.75 15.90
C SER A 9 -34.12 -2.49 14.86
N LYS A 10 -34.43 -2.29 13.57
CA LYS A 10 -33.68 -2.85 12.45
C LYS A 10 -32.30 -2.18 12.40
N LYS A 11 -31.22 -2.94 12.64
CA LYS A 11 -29.85 -2.50 12.38
C LYS A 11 -29.73 -2.05 10.92
N VAL A 12 -29.47 -0.77 10.71
CA VAL A 12 -29.12 -0.21 9.40
C VAL A 12 -27.71 -0.71 9.07
N LYS A 13 -27.59 -1.53 8.01
CA LYS A 13 -26.30 -2.03 7.53
C LYS A 13 -25.59 -0.92 6.77
N SER A 14 -24.37 -0.56 7.19
CA SER A 14 -23.55 0.48 6.58
C SER A 14 -23.37 0.26 5.07
N ALA A 15 -23.40 1.36 4.32
CA ALA A 15 -23.39 1.38 2.86
C ALA A 15 -21.96 1.55 2.32
N ASP A 16 -21.12 0.52 2.48
CA ASP A 16 -19.90 0.36 1.68
C ASP A 16 -20.26 -0.33 0.36
N ARG A 17 -20.61 0.42 -0.68
CA ARG A 17 -21.23 -0.15 -1.90
C ARG A 17 -20.79 0.41 -3.26
N ASN A 18 -19.57 0.89 -3.42
CA ASN A 18 -19.06 1.11 -4.78
C ASN A 18 -18.16 -0.05 -5.18
N GLY A 19 -18.80 -1.19 -5.51
CA GLY A 19 -18.11 -2.34 -6.07
C GLY A 19 -17.86 -2.12 -7.56
N VAL A 20 -16.60 -2.02 -7.97
CA VAL A 20 -16.19 -1.96 -9.38
C VAL A 20 -15.80 -3.37 -9.83
N CYS A 21 -16.23 -3.78 -11.02
CA CYS A 21 -15.93 -5.11 -11.55
C CYS A 21 -14.44 -5.22 -11.88
N CYS A 22 -13.75 -6.20 -11.30
CA CYS A 22 -12.30 -6.36 -11.48
C CYS A 22 -11.84 -6.69 -12.92
N VAL A 23 -12.78 -7.02 -13.83
CA VAL A 23 -12.46 -7.38 -15.21
C VAL A 23 -12.90 -6.33 -16.21
N CYS A 24 -14.16 -5.91 -16.16
CA CYS A 24 -14.70 -4.98 -17.16
C CYS A 24 -14.75 -3.52 -16.68
N GLY A 25 -14.38 -3.25 -15.42
CA GLY A 25 -14.40 -1.90 -14.84
C GLY A 25 -15.81 -1.32 -14.63
N TRP A 26 -16.87 -2.09 -14.91
CA TRP A 26 -18.23 -1.59 -14.72
C TRP A 26 -18.50 -1.32 -13.24
N GLU A 27 -19.05 -0.15 -12.94
CA GLU A 27 -19.40 0.28 -11.59
C GLU A 27 -20.84 -0.08 -11.28
N GLN A 28 -21.11 -0.51 -10.04
CA GLN A 28 -22.47 -0.81 -9.62
C GLN A 28 -23.27 0.49 -9.39
N ILE A 29 -23.95 0.98 -10.44
CA ILE A 29 -24.74 2.22 -10.37
C ILE A 29 -26.02 2.03 -9.53
N ASN A 30 -26.60 0.81 -9.54
CA ASN A 30 -27.88 0.52 -8.88
C ASN A 30 -27.76 -0.56 -7.79
N GLN A 31 -28.41 -0.32 -6.64
CA GLN A 31 -28.40 -1.27 -5.51
C GLN A 31 -29.10 -2.61 -5.80
N GLN A 32 -29.88 -2.69 -6.89
CA GLN A 32 -30.62 -3.89 -7.26
C GLN A 32 -29.72 -4.99 -7.87
N GLU A 33 -28.67 -4.61 -8.59
CA GLU A 33 -27.75 -5.56 -9.22
C GLU A 33 -26.53 -5.81 -8.35
N ARG A 34 -26.63 -6.76 -7.43
CA ARG A 34 -25.51 -7.09 -6.54
C ARG A 34 -24.37 -7.72 -7.35
N PHE A 35 -23.22 -7.06 -7.37
CA PHE A 35 -22.01 -7.68 -7.87
C PHE A 35 -21.71 -8.94 -7.04
N ARG A 36 -21.25 -9.98 -7.73
CA ARG A 36 -20.81 -11.22 -7.11
C ARG A 36 -19.46 -10.96 -6.45
N THR A 37 -19.26 -11.52 -5.27
CA THR A 37 -17.97 -11.47 -4.58
C THR A 37 -17.31 -12.84 -4.57
N CYS A 38 -15.99 -12.90 -4.69
CA CYS A 38 -15.26 -14.14 -4.41
C CYS A 38 -15.46 -14.52 -2.94
N SER A 39 -16.06 -15.68 -2.66
CA SER A 39 -16.29 -16.15 -1.28
C SER A 39 -14.98 -16.38 -0.53
N GLY A 40 -13.98 -16.96 -1.21
CA GLY A 40 -12.65 -17.19 -0.64
C GLY A 40 -12.00 -15.90 -0.15
N CYS A 41 -12.02 -14.83 -0.96
CA CYS A 41 -11.46 -13.55 -0.55
C CYS A 41 -12.31 -12.87 0.54
N LYS A 42 -13.63 -12.93 0.40
CA LYS A 42 -14.54 -12.33 1.38
C LYS A 42 -14.36 -12.93 2.77
N GLU A 43 -14.17 -14.25 2.85
CA GLU A 43 -14.02 -14.96 4.12
C GLU A 43 -12.59 -14.91 4.65
N LYS A 44 -11.58 -15.11 3.79
CA LYS A 44 -10.19 -15.24 4.22
C LYS A 44 -9.42 -13.93 4.27
N LEU A 45 -9.72 -12.99 3.37
CA LEU A 45 -8.91 -11.77 3.18
C LEU A 45 -9.58 -10.51 3.71
N GLY A 46 -10.88 -10.56 4.06
CA GLY A 46 -11.65 -9.36 4.39
C GLY A 46 -11.85 -8.38 3.22
N THR A 47 -11.15 -8.59 2.10
CA THR A 47 -11.26 -7.80 0.87
C THR A 47 -12.36 -8.37 -0.04
N ARG A 48 -13.03 -7.49 -0.77
CA ARG A 48 -14.10 -7.85 -1.70
C ARG A 48 -13.64 -7.62 -3.13
N ARG A 49 -13.29 -8.71 -3.83
CA ARG A 49 -13.25 -8.69 -5.29
C ARG A 49 -14.66 -8.78 -5.84
N TYR A 50 -15.06 -7.79 -6.64
CA TYR A 50 -16.39 -7.71 -7.20
C TYR A 50 -16.41 -8.09 -8.68
N TYR A 51 -17.46 -8.80 -9.09
CA TYR A 51 -17.67 -9.23 -10.46
C TYR A 51 -19.13 -9.00 -10.87
N CYS A 52 -19.35 -8.31 -11.99
CA CYS A 52 -20.70 -8.11 -12.52
C CYS A 52 -21.34 -9.44 -12.99
N SER A 53 -20.53 -10.43 -13.38
CA SER A 53 -21.00 -11.72 -13.90
C SER A 53 -20.09 -12.88 -13.51
N ARG A 54 -20.61 -14.11 -13.63
CA ARG A 54 -19.81 -15.34 -13.46
C ARG A 54 -18.75 -15.48 -14.56
N THR A 55 -18.99 -14.90 -15.74
CA THR A 55 -18.03 -14.85 -16.84
C THR A 55 -16.82 -14.02 -16.44
N CYS A 56 -17.02 -12.81 -15.93
CA CYS A 56 -15.92 -11.98 -15.41
C CYS A 56 -15.13 -12.69 -14.31
N GLN A 57 -15.82 -13.33 -13.36
CA GLN A 57 -15.14 -14.10 -12.31
C GLN A 57 -14.26 -15.23 -12.90
N LYS A 58 -14.76 -15.98 -13.89
CA LYS A 58 -13.99 -17.06 -14.54
C LYS A 58 -12.80 -16.53 -15.35
N THR A 59 -12.96 -15.38 -16.00
CA THR A 59 -11.87 -14.73 -16.74
C THR A 59 -10.75 -14.30 -15.80
N ASP A 60 -11.08 -13.65 -14.68
CA ASP A 60 -10.11 -13.28 -13.64
C ASP A 60 -9.56 -14.51 -12.91
N TRP A 61 -10.27 -15.64 -12.87
CA TRP A 61 -9.87 -16.80 -12.06
C TRP A 61 -8.45 -17.30 -12.34
N LYS A 62 -7.97 -17.22 -13.60
CA LYS A 62 -6.63 -17.69 -13.96
C LYS A 62 -5.52 -16.97 -13.20
N THR A 63 -5.63 -15.64 -13.08
CA THR A 63 -4.70 -14.76 -12.36
C THR A 63 -5.08 -14.65 -10.88
N HIS A 64 -6.38 -14.58 -10.59
CA HIS A 64 -6.90 -14.44 -9.24
C HIS A 64 -6.58 -15.63 -8.34
N ARG A 65 -6.59 -16.87 -8.87
CA ARG A 65 -6.34 -18.08 -8.05
C ARG A 65 -4.96 -18.12 -7.41
N GLU A 66 -3.98 -17.42 -7.98
CA GLU A 66 -2.61 -17.34 -7.45
C GLU A 66 -2.58 -16.58 -6.12
N VAL A 67 -3.48 -15.60 -5.96
CA VAL A 67 -3.63 -14.80 -4.75
C VAL A 67 -4.82 -15.22 -3.88
N CYS A 68 -5.81 -15.89 -4.48
CA CYS A 68 -7.04 -16.28 -3.81
C CYS A 68 -6.82 -17.50 -2.91
N GLY A 69 -6.57 -17.25 -1.62
CA GLY A 69 -6.49 -18.29 -0.60
C GLY A 69 -5.10 -18.84 -0.34
N SER A 70 -4.06 -18.25 -0.94
CA SER A 70 -2.66 -18.58 -0.68
C SER A 70 -2.24 -18.13 0.72
N GLN A 71 -2.31 -19.07 1.68
CA GLN A 71 -1.22 -19.35 2.63
C GLN A 71 -0.28 -18.16 2.94
N ASP A 72 0.71 -18.09 2.08
CA ASP A 72 1.95 -17.38 2.36
C ASP A 72 1.88 -15.91 1.93
N PHE A 73 0.73 -15.47 1.38
CA PHE A 73 0.49 -14.07 1.04
C PHE A 73 -0.31 -13.32 2.12
N TRP A 74 -0.87 -14.01 3.12
CA TRP A 74 -1.91 -13.43 4.00
C TRP A 74 -1.55 -13.19 5.46
N GLU A 75 -0.31 -13.42 5.91
CA GLU A 75 0.12 -12.89 7.21
C GLU A 75 0.18 -11.36 7.26
N TYR A 76 -0.15 -10.65 6.18
CA TYR A 76 -0.34 -9.21 6.22
C TYR A 76 -1.82 -8.85 6.42
N PRO A 77 -2.22 -8.47 7.64
CA PRO A 77 -3.58 -8.06 7.89
C PRO A 77 -3.82 -6.72 7.20
N HIS A 78 -4.80 -6.65 6.30
CA HIS A 78 -5.49 -5.40 5.97
C HIS A 78 -6.30 -4.84 7.15
N LYS A 79 -5.86 -5.10 8.39
CA LYS A 79 -6.37 -4.37 9.54
C LYS A 79 -6.06 -2.90 9.20
N PRO A 80 -7.06 -2.01 9.23
CA PRO A 80 -6.80 -0.59 9.03
C PRO A 80 -5.63 -0.23 9.92
N LEU A 81 -4.55 0.33 9.36
CA LEU A 81 -3.38 0.68 10.15
C LEU A 81 -3.77 1.60 11.31
N LEU A 82 -4.81 2.41 11.10
CA LEU A 82 -5.50 3.21 12.10
C LEU A 82 -6.11 2.43 13.28
N ALA A 83 -6.39 1.14 13.14
CA ALA A 83 -7.00 0.29 14.16
C ALA A 83 -6.01 -0.68 14.83
N SER A 84 -4.71 -0.62 14.52
CA SER A 84 -3.71 -1.31 15.33
C SER A 84 -3.45 -0.48 16.59
N GLU A 85 -3.48 -1.14 17.74
CA GLU A 85 -2.95 -0.62 19.01
C GLU A 85 -1.42 -0.52 18.84
N ALA A 86 -0.95 0.48 18.12
CA ALA A 86 0.47 0.76 18.10
C ALA A 86 0.83 1.21 19.53
N ASP A 87 1.90 0.63 20.09
CA ASP A 87 2.39 0.96 21.43
C ASP A 87 3.04 2.35 21.50
N PHE A 88 3.03 3.12 20.39
CA PHE A 88 3.55 4.47 20.31
C PHE A 88 2.48 5.48 19.88
N ASP A 89 2.57 6.68 20.44
CA ASP A 89 1.71 7.80 20.04
C ASP A 89 2.10 8.27 18.64
N ARG A 90 1.17 8.19 17.69
CA ARG A 90 1.46 8.54 16.30
C ARG A 90 1.40 10.06 16.12
N PRO A 91 2.48 10.70 15.64
CA PRO A 91 2.47 12.12 15.31
C PRO A 91 1.32 12.49 14.35
N ALA A 92 0.90 13.75 14.41
CA ALA A 92 -0.19 14.24 13.56
C ALA A 92 0.12 14.05 12.07
N ALA A 93 1.37 14.25 11.66
CA ALA A 93 1.82 14.05 10.28
C ALA A 93 1.58 12.61 9.80
N LEU A 94 1.97 11.61 10.60
CA LEU A 94 1.76 10.20 10.27
C LEU A 94 0.27 9.84 10.17
N ARG A 95 -0.56 10.39 11.06
CA ARG A 95 -2.03 10.20 10.99
C ARG A 95 -2.62 10.80 9.71
N CYS A 96 -2.15 11.98 9.29
CA CYS A 96 -2.54 12.59 8.02
C CYS A 96 -2.11 11.70 6.84
N GLN A 97 -0.89 11.17 6.87
CA GLN A 97 -0.37 10.29 5.82
C GLN A 97 -1.23 9.03 5.64
N LEU A 98 -1.59 8.38 6.75
CA LEU A 98 -2.50 7.21 6.73
C LEU A 98 -3.87 7.57 6.15
N ALA A 99 -4.44 8.71 6.52
CA ALA A 99 -5.73 9.16 6.01
C ALA A 99 -5.71 9.44 4.50
N LEU A 100 -4.61 10.01 3.97
CA LEU A 100 -4.43 10.24 2.54
C LEU A 100 -4.35 8.92 1.76
N ILE A 101 -3.60 7.94 2.27
CA ILE A 101 -3.47 6.61 1.67
C ILE A 101 -4.81 5.86 1.68
N ASP A 102 -5.58 5.95 2.76
CA ASP A 102 -6.92 5.35 2.84
C ASP A 102 -7.88 5.96 1.81
N PHE A 103 -7.71 7.24 1.47
CA PHE A 103 -8.52 7.92 0.45
C PHE A 103 -8.12 7.54 -0.98
N ALA A 104 -6.85 7.22 -1.23
CA ALA A 104 -6.30 6.90 -2.55
C ALA A 104 -5.50 5.58 -2.53
N PRO A 105 -6.17 4.41 -2.61
CA PRO A 105 -5.54 3.10 -2.38
C PRO A 105 -4.54 2.67 -3.46
N ASP A 106 -4.53 3.34 -4.61
CA ASP A 106 -3.54 3.19 -5.67
C ASP A 106 -2.25 3.98 -5.41
N VAL A 107 -2.31 4.96 -4.51
CA VAL A 107 -1.16 5.76 -4.07
C VAL A 107 -0.41 5.01 -2.96
N LEU A 108 0.90 4.93 -3.12
CA LEU A 108 1.78 4.22 -2.17
C LEU A 108 2.26 5.15 -1.05
N TYR A 109 2.45 6.42 -1.36
CA TYR A 109 2.89 7.42 -0.39
C TYR A 109 2.50 8.81 -0.90
N HIS A 110 2.21 9.75 -0.01
CA HIS A 110 2.12 11.16 -0.36
C HIS A 110 3.37 11.86 0.16
N ILE A 111 4.06 12.61 -0.70
CA ILE A 111 5.16 13.48 -0.30
C ILE A 111 4.57 14.89 -0.20
N ALA A 112 4.71 15.54 0.95
CA ALA A 112 4.22 16.88 1.22
C ALA A 112 5.35 17.91 1.05
N PRO A 113 5.57 18.43 -0.19
CA PRO A 113 6.47 19.56 -0.40
C PRO A 113 5.98 20.79 0.38
N ALA A 114 6.84 21.82 0.46
CA ALA A 114 6.42 23.12 1.00
C ALA A 114 5.32 23.81 0.18
N THR A 115 4.97 23.27 -1.00
CA THR A 115 3.87 23.73 -1.84
C THR A 115 2.54 23.08 -1.42
N ASP A 116 1.42 23.73 -1.73
CA ASP A 116 0.09 23.31 -1.26
C ASP A 116 -0.39 21.94 -1.77
N ASP A 117 0.19 21.40 -2.86
CA ASP A 117 -0.24 20.12 -3.45
C ASP A 117 0.73 18.97 -3.12
N PRO A 118 0.28 17.93 -2.38
CA PRO A 118 1.06 16.73 -2.13
C PRO A 118 1.36 15.95 -3.42
N ILE A 119 2.61 15.55 -3.58
CA ILE A 119 3.06 14.69 -4.67
C ILE A 119 2.63 13.25 -4.35
N ARG A 120 1.93 12.61 -5.30
CA ARG A 120 1.50 11.21 -5.18
C ARG A 120 2.60 10.28 -5.67
N PHE A 121 3.14 9.47 -4.78
CA PHE A 121 4.10 8.44 -5.12
C PHE A 121 3.38 7.14 -5.51
N THR A 122 3.65 6.65 -6.72
CA THR A 122 3.14 5.39 -7.24
C THR A 122 4.27 4.61 -7.90
N LEU A 123 4.16 3.27 -7.90
CA LEU A 123 5.10 2.40 -8.60
C LEU A 123 4.36 1.67 -9.73
N LYS A 124 4.94 1.72 -10.94
CA LYS A 124 4.38 1.02 -12.12
C LYS A 124 4.48 -0.49 -11.99
N ASP A 125 5.58 -0.96 -11.39
CA ASP A 125 5.79 -2.37 -11.11
C ASP A 125 4.96 -2.80 -9.90
N LYS A 126 4.05 -3.74 -10.14
CA LYS A 126 3.11 -4.21 -9.11
C LYS A 126 3.81 -4.96 -7.99
N MET A 127 4.87 -5.71 -8.29
CA MET A 127 5.62 -6.48 -7.30
C MET A 127 6.43 -5.54 -6.41
N LEU A 128 7.11 -4.56 -7.00
CA LEU A 128 7.77 -3.49 -6.24
C LEU A 128 6.76 -2.72 -5.37
N GLY A 129 5.58 -2.41 -5.90
CA GLY A 129 4.51 -1.79 -5.12
C GLY A 129 4.04 -2.63 -3.94
N VAL A 130 4.00 -3.97 -4.06
CA VAL A 130 3.70 -4.86 -2.93
C VAL A 130 4.82 -4.84 -1.89
N SER A 131 6.09 -4.94 -2.32
CA SER A 131 7.24 -4.90 -1.40
C SER A 131 7.32 -3.58 -0.66
N PHE A 132 7.17 -2.45 -1.37
CA PHE A 132 7.15 -1.13 -0.75
C PHE A 132 6.04 -0.99 0.28
N ARG A 133 4.80 -1.45 -0.03
CA ARG A 133 3.70 -1.45 0.96
C ARG A 133 4.07 -2.22 2.22
N ARG A 134 4.71 -3.38 2.10
CA ARG A 134 5.13 -4.18 3.27
C ARG A 134 6.13 -3.43 4.15
N VAL A 135 7.14 -2.80 3.56
CA VAL A 135 8.13 -2.03 4.33
C VAL A 135 7.49 -0.80 4.96
N ARG A 136 6.69 -0.05 4.19
CA ARG A 136 5.95 1.11 4.67
C ARG A 136 4.99 0.76 5.81
N ASP A 137 4.22 -0.31 5.66
CA ASP A 137 3.26 -0.72 6.69
C ASP A 137 3.97 -1.19 7.97
N LYS A 138 5.15 -1.81 7.86
CA LYS A 138 6.03 -2.09 9.01
C LYS A 138 6.44 -0.79 9.69
N ALA A 139 6.95 0.18 8.94
CA ALA A 139 7.32 1.50 9.48
C ALA A 139 6.14 2.16 10.22
N PHE A 140 4.96 2.24 9.60
CA PHE A 140 3.74 2.80 10.19
C PHE A 140 3.25 2.07 11.44
N ALA A 141 3.46 0.75 11.51
CA ALA A 141 2.97 -0.07 12.61
C ALA A 141 3.92 -0.09 13.81
N THR A 142 5.24 -0.02 13.59
CA THR A 142 6.24 -0.30 14.63
C THR A 142 7.27 0.80 14.84
N CYS A 143 7.29 1.85 14.03
CA CYS A 143 8.36 2.86 14.03
C CYS A 143 9.77 2.23 13.88
N ASP A 144 9.87 1.16 13.07
CA ASP A 144 11.13 0.45 12.84
C ASP A 144 12.07 1.32 11.98
N LEU A 145 13.19 1.75 12.56
CA LEU A 145 14.13 2.68 11.93
C LEU A 145 14.68 2.16 10.60
N GLU A 146 14.96 0.87 10.49
CA GLU A 146 15.44 0.25 9.25
C GLU A 146 14.36 0.32 8.14
N ALA A 147 13.11 0.01 8.47
CA ALA A 147 11.99 0.16 7.53
C ALA A 147 11.77 1.63 7.11
N ILE A 148 11.90 2.57 8.04
CA ILE A 148 11.81 4.01 7.75
C ILE A 148 12.93 4.43 6.79
N ALA A 149 14.17 3.98 7.04
CA ALA A 149 15.31 4.25 6.17
C ALA A 149 15.12 3.67 4.75
N ILE A 150 14.61 2.45 4.62
CA ILE A 150 14.28 1.86 3.30
C ILE A 150 13.17 2.66 2.59
N VAL A 151 12.14 3.11 3.32
CA VAL A 151 11.11 4.00 2.76
C VAL A 151 11.73 5.30 2.26
N ALA A 152 12.60 5.92 3.06
CA ALA A 152 13.33 7.13 2.70
C ALA A 152 14.13 6.93 1.40
N GLU A 153 14.98 5.89 1.35
CA GLU A 153 15.81 5.58 0.19
C GLU A 153 14.96 5.44 -1.09
N VAL A 154 13.87 4.68 -1.04
CA VAL A 154 12.99 4.47 -2.20
C VAL A 154 12.33 5.77 -2.65
N LEU A 155 11.87 6.61 -1.71
CA LEU A 155 11.24 7.89 -2.02
C LEU A 155 12.25 8.89 -2.63
N VAL A 156 13.45 8.99 -2.04
CA VAL A 156 14.53 9.85 -2.53
C VAL A 156 14.98 9.43 -3.93
N MET A 157 15.18 8.11 -4.15
CA MET A 157 15.53 7.57 -5.46
C MET A 157 14.48 7.88 -6.53
N ALA A 158 13.20 7.85 -6.16
CA ALA A 158 12.11 8.07 -7.10
C ALA A 158 11.81 9.54 -7.40
N GLY A 159 11.93 10.44 -6.42
CA GLY A 159 11.67 11.87 -6.61
C GLY A 159 12.91 12.68 -7.03
N GLY A 160 14.10 12.08 -6.98
CA GLY A 160 15.37 12.71 -7.36
C GLY A 160 15.92 13.69 -6.31
N PRO A 161 17.05 14.36 -6.60
CA PRO A 161 17.78 15.15 -5.60
C PRO A 161 16.95 16.29 -4.98
N THR A 162 16.00 16.83 -5.73
CA THR A 162 15.15 17.94 -5.28
C THR A 162 14.13 17.52 -4.22
N CYS A 163 13.85 16.23 -4.08
CA CYS A 163 12.89 15.73 -3.09
C CYS A 163 13.53 15.27 -1.78
N GLU A 164 14.85 15.12 -1.74
CA GLU A 164 15.58 14.50 -0.62
C GLU A 164 15.28 15.19 0.71
N GLU A 165 15.51 16.50 0.76
CA GLU A 165 15.24 17.33 1.94
C GLU A 165 13.75 17.31 2.34
N THR A 166 12.84 17.23 1.36
CA THR A 166 11.39 17.16 1.62
C THR A 166 11.01 15.81 2.23
N VAL A 167 11.54 14.71 1.69
CA VAL A 167 11.29 13.36 2.18
C VAL A 167 11.79 13.23 3.61
N TYR A 168 13.04 13.62 3.88
CA TYR A 168 13.58 13.51 5.23
C TYR A 168 12.86 14.37 6.25
N ARG A 169 12.53 15.63 5.92
CA ARG A 169 11.73 16.49 6.80
C ARG A 169 10.38 15.85 7.12
N GLN A 170 9.71 15.30 6.11
CA GLN A 170 8.42 14.66 6.32
C GLN A 170 8.53 13.42 7.20
N LEU A 171 9.54 12.56 6.98
CA LEU A 171 9.75 11.37 7.80
C LEU A 171 10.13 11.72 9.25
N GLU A 172 10.89 12.79 9.45
CA GLU A 172 11.16 13.36 10.79
C GLU A 172 9.86 13.73 11.51
N GLU A 173 8.93 14.42 10.85
CA GLU A 173 7.63 14.79 11.42
C GLU A 173 6.69 13.58 11.63
N GLU A 174 6.77 12.56 10.76
CA GLU A 174 5.91 11.37 10.84
C GLU A 174 6.34 10.40 11.95
N TYR A 175 7.64 10.25 12.17
CA TYR A 175 8.19 9.21 13.05
C TYR A 175 8.90 9.75 14.28
N ASP A 176 9.05 11.08 14.42
CA ASP A 176 9.82 11.73 15.48
C ASP A 176 11.29 11.24 15.53
N VAL A 177 11.86 11.03 14.34
CA VAL A 177 13.24 10.56 14.14
C VAL A 177 14.09 11.73 13.65
N PRO A 178 15.19 12.09 14.32
CA PRO A 178 16.07 13.15 13.86
C PRO A 178 16.57 12.88 12.45
N ARG A 179 16.55 13.92 11.61
CA ARG A 179 16.99 13.80 10.22
C ARG A 179 18.41 13.28 10.05
N ALA A 180 19.33 13.68 10.93
CA ALA A 180 20.72 13.27 10.86
C ALA A 180 20.85 11.75 11.02
N ASP A 181 20.16 11.18 12.01
CA ASP A 181 20.15 9.74 12.29
C ASP A 181 19.56 8.96 11.11
N LEU A 182 18.48 9.48 10.51
CA LEU A 182 17.87 8.85 9.33
C LEU A 182 18.77 8.91 8.10
N ALA A 183 19.44 10.03 7.86
CA ALA A 183 20.37 10.20 6.75
C ALA A 183 21.60 9.29 6.91
N GLU A 184 22.14 9.17 8.13
CA GLU A 184 23.24 8.23 8.45
C GLU A 184 22.81 6.79 8.18
N LEU A 185 21.62 6.37 8.64
CA LEU A 185 21.11 5.01 8.37
C LEU A 185 20.92 4.75 6.88
N VAL A 186 20.40 5.71 6.11
CA VAL A 186 20.28 5.56 4.65
C VAL A 186 21.66 5.45 4.00
N GLN A 187 22.63 6.25 4.45
CA GLN A 187 23.99 6.17 3.95
C GLN A 187 24.64 4.83 4.31
N GLU A 188 24.47 4.32 5.53
CA GLU A 188 24.95 3.01 5.96
C GLU A 188 24.33 1.88 5.15
N LEU A 189 23.02 1.97 4.87
CA LEU A 189 22.36 1.04 3.96
C LEU A 189 23.08 1.08 2.61
N VAL A 190 23.21 2.25 1.98
CA VAL A 190 23.83 2.42 0.66
C VAL A 190 25.32 1.99 0.63
N GLU A 191 26.08 2.25 1.68
CA GLU A 191 27.53 1.95 1.76
C GLU A 191 27.81 0.49 2.16
N GLY A 192 27.02 -0.04 3.10
CA GLY A 192 27.01 -1.47 3.45
C GLY A 192 26.68 -2.34 2.24
N GLN A 193 26.07 -1.76 1.20
CA GLN A 193 25.80 -2.38 -0.08
C GLN A 193 26.98 -2.32 -1.05
N THR A 194 28.07 -3.02 -0.71
CA THR A 194 28.70 -3.90 -1.72
C THR A 194 27.88 -5.18 -1.96
N LEU A 195 26.78 -5.35 -1.20
CA LEU A 195 25.80 -6.43 -1.28
C LEU A 195 24.35 -5.88 -1.15
N ASP A 196 23.79 -5.47 -2.29
CA ASP A 196 22.37 -5.55 -2.70
C ASP A 196 21.23 -5.02 -1.76
N PRO A 197 20.80 -3.75 -1.89
CA PRO A 197 19.93 -3.01 -0.95
C PRO A 197 18.56 -3.56 -0.56
N LEU A 198 18.03 -4.48 -1.35
CA LEU A 198 16.68 -5.00 -1.15
C LEU A 198 16.65 -6.52 -1.21
N GLY A 199 17.82 -7.15 -1.36
CA GLY A 199 17.91 -8.34 -2.19
C GLY A 199 17.17 -8.07 -3.51
N ARG A 200 17.86 -7.61 -4.55
CA ARG A 200 17.43 -7.90 -5.92
C ARG A 200 17.04 -9.37 -6.05
N SER A 201 17.59 -10.29 -5.25
CA SER A 201 17.12 -11.67 -5.12
C SER A 201 15.75 -11.91 -4.46
N ALA A 202 15.26 -11.11 -3.50
CA ALA A 202 13.89 -11.27 -2.98
C ALA A 202 12.83 -10.61 -3.88
N LEU A 203 13.27 -9.66 -4.70
CA LEU A 203 12.60 -9.25 -5.94
C LEU A 203 12.85 -10.21 -7.14
N MET A 204 13.80 -11.16 -7.04
CA MET A 204 14.16 -12.15 -8.08
C MET A 204 13.97 -13.64 -7.71
N CYS A 205 13.40 -13.98 -6.56
CA CYS A 205 12.91 -15.34 -6.29
C CYS A 205 11.69 -15.69 -7.16
N VAL A 206 11.35 -14.84 -8.14
CA VAL A 206 10.28 -15.06 -9.11
C VAL A 206 10.76 -15.12 -10.58
N HIS A 207 12.00 -14.76 -10.97
CA HIS A 207 12.50 -15.17 -12.31
C HIS A 207 14.01 -15.02 -12.48
N GLN A 208 14.67 -16.17 -12.61
CA GLN A 208 16.04 -16.31 -13.08
C GLN A 208 15.98 -16.60 -14.57
N ASP A 209 15.71 -15.59 -15.41
CA ASP A 209 15.95 -15.64 -16.86
C ASP A 209 16.00 -14.21 -17.45
N ASN A 210 17.09 -13.93 -18.17
CA ASN A 210 17.42 -12.71 -18.94
C ASN A 210 17.92 -11.46 -18.18
N MET A 211 19.26 -11.34 -18.08
CA MET A 211 19.97 -10.08 -17.86
C MET A 211 20.77 -9.66 -19.10
N THR A 212 20.63 -8.40 -19.54
CA THR A 212 21.65 -7.68 -20.35
C THR A 212 21.74 -6.15 -20.11
N LYS A 213 21.16 -5.56 -19.04
CA LYS A 213 21.25 -4.09 -18.82
C LYS A 213 21.62 -3.66 -17.39
N HIS A 214 22.33 -2.54 -17.32
CA HIS A 214 22.98 -1.99 -16.13
C HIS A 214 21.96 -1.45 -15.08
N PRO A 215 22.18 -1.66 -13.78
CA PRO A 215 21.29 -1.26 -12.67
C PRO A 215 20.79 0.19 -12.69
N SER A 216 21.65 1.14 -13.08
CA SER A 216 21.36 2.57 -13.09
C SER A 216 20.34 3.01 -14.14
N ASP A 217 20.18 2.22 -15.21
CA ASP A 217 19.30 2.56 -16.33
C ASP A 217 17.86 2.08 -16.10
N PHE A 218 17.70 1.10 -15.20
CA PHE A 218 16.39 0.57 -14.79
C PHE A 218 15.59 1.59 -13.98
N TRP A 219 16.23 2.28 -13.03
CA TRP A 219 15.56 3.25 -12.16
C TRP A 219 15.21 4.55 -12.89
N LYS A 220 16.07 5.01 -13.80
CA LYS A 220 15.79 6.14 -14.71
C LYS A 220 14.61 5.89 -15.65
N ALA A 221 14.25 4.62 -15.90
CA ALA A 221 13.09 4.26 -16.71
C ALA A 221 11.77 4.25 -15.91
N LEU A 222 11.84 4.08 -14.58
CA LEU A 222 10.66 3.98 -13.69
C LEU A 222 10.19 5.36 -13.19
N ALA A 223 11.13 6.26 -12.88
CA ALA A 223 10.84 7.63 -12.48
C ALA A 223 10.89 8.57 -13.70
N ARG A 224 9.80 8.63 -14.47
CA ARG A 224 9.55 9.80 -15.33
C ARG A 224 8.55 10.71 -14.61
N PRO A 225 8.74 12.04 -14.66
CA PRO A 225 7.70 12.97 -14.24
C PRO A 225 6.39 12.61 -14.95
N LEU A 226 5.29 12.61 -14.20
CA LEU A 226 3.96 12.64 -14.81
C LEU A 226 3.78 14.06 -15.37
N ASP A 227 3.70 14.17 -16.70
CA ASP A 227 3.21 15.37 -17.37
C ASP A 227 1.72 15.60 -17.07
#